data_AF-A0A8W8IK23-F1
#
_entry.id   AF-A0A8W8IK23-F1
#
_cell.length_a   1.000
_cell.length_b   1.000
_cell.length_c   1.000
_cell.angle_alpha   90.00
_cell.angle_beta   90.00
_cell.angle_gamma   90.00
#
_symmetry.space_group_name_H-M   'P 1'
#
loop_
_entity.id
_entity.type
_entity.pdbx_description
1 polymer ?
#
loop_
_entity_poly.entity_id
_entity_poly.type
_entity_poly.pdbx_seq_one_letter_code
_entity_poly.pdbx_strand_id
1 'polypeptide(L)'
;FLTCLPILIAVILNASCGSDIQLSVGVIQFIFKAELAVLVSLNFYLWYTQFKRQNVYSDKYDGKIILLLSTAGMLLYTTFGLIAGSVIDDRGLSYIATFLILQKLLELFVVVCQTSLIIKAQNLHVQNLNPEPKYISADKMFYMFFLIRVIMWVADSYIGKNTQKIMPIETEVYGDKYWKTINDMLYPVTMFYLFHTSIDFYQLYKKYEGLYT
;
A
#
# COMPACT_ATOMS: atom_id res chain seq x y z
N PHE A 1 8.39 4.73 -15.24
CA PHE A 1 9.51 4.62 -14.29
C PHE A 1 9.01 4.12 -12.92
N LEU A 2 7.94 4.70 -12.35
CA LEU A 2 7.32 4.28 -11.06
C LEU A 2 6.78 2.83 -10.97
N THR A 3 6.41 2.20 -12.07
CA THR A 3 5.79 0.86 -12.07
C THR A 3 6.81 -0.30 -12.02
N CYS A 4 8.10 -0.01 -12.14
CA CYS A 4 9.14 -1.04 -12.27
C CYS A 4 9.96 -1.24 -11.00
N LEU A 5 9.78 -0.45 -9.94
CA LEU A 5 10.60 -0.56 -8.73
C LEU A 5 10.46 -1.93 -8.02
N PRO A 6 9.26 -2.52 -7.86
CA PRO A 6 9.13 -3.84 -7.24
C PRO A 6 9.79 -4.95 -8.07
N ILE A 7 9.73 -4.83 -9.40
CA ILE A 7 10.36 -5.75 -10.35
C ILE A 7 11.88 -5.59 -10.33
N LEU A 8 12.36 -4.35 -10.26
CA LEU A 8 13.78 -4.03 -10.16
C LEU A 8 14.37 -4.54 -8.83
N ILE A 9 13.64 -4.40 -7.71
CA ILE A 9 14.02 -4.96 -6.41
C ILE A 9 14.07 -6.49 -6.48
N ALA A 10 13.08 -7.15 -7.08
CA ALA A 10 13.07 -8.60 -7.26
C ALA A 10 14.26 -9.10 -8.10
N VAL A 11 14.61 -8.36 -9.17
CA VAL A 11 15.76 -8.66 -10.04
C VAL A 11 17.09 -8.44 -9.32
N ILE A 12 17.23 -7.35 -8.57
CA ILE A 12 18.44 -7.05 -7.78
C ILE A 12 18.64 -8.08 -6.66
N LEU A 13 17.57 -8.48 -5.98
CA LEU A 13 17.58 -9.51 -4.93
C LEU A 13 17.98 -10.89 -5.45
N ASN A 14 17.58 -11.24 -6.67
CA ASN A 14 17.96 -12.51 -7.29
C ASN A 14 19.41 -12.50 -7.83
N ALA A 15 20.01 -11.33 -7.98
CA ALA A 15 21.30 -11.15 -8.66
C ALA A 15 22.50 -10.95 -7.72
N SER A 16 22.32 -10.76 -6.41
CA SER A 16 23.41 -10.31 -5.52
C SER A 16 23.60 -11.18 -4.27
N CYS A 17 24.86 -11.38 -3.85
CA CYS A 17 25.26 -12.16 -2.67
C CYS A 17 26.13 -11.28 -1.73
N GLY A 18 25.68 -10.99 -0.49
CA GLY A 18 26.42 -10.15 0.48
C GLY A 18 25.57 -9.41 1.54
N SER A 19 26.20 -8.95 2.62
CA SER A 19 25.57 -8.22 3.75
C SER A 19 25.08 -6.80 3.41
N ASP A 20 25.72 -6.12 2.46
CA ASP A 20 25.33 -4.77 2.00
C ASP A 20 23.98 -4.76 1.26
N ILE A 21 23.50 -5.94 0.87
CA ILE A 21 22.22 -6.11 0.16
C ILE A 21 21.05 -5.84 1.07
N GLN A 22 21.08 -6.27 2.34
CA GLN A 22 19.95 -6.10 3.25
C GLN A 22 19.65 -4.62 3.52
N LEU A 23 20.70 -3.82 3.76
CA LEU A 23 20.58 -2.38 3.91
C LEU A 23 20.08 -1.72 2.61
N SER A 24 20.67 -2.09 1.47
CA SER A 24 20.26 -1.57 0.16
C SER A 24 18.78 -1.87 -0.14
N VAL A 25 18.32 -3.08 0.18
CA VAL A 25 16.92 -3.49 0.02
C VAL A 25 16.01 -2.70 0.96
N GLY A 26 16.40 -2.50 2.22
CA GLY A 26 15.66 -1.67 3.16
C GLY A 26 15.50 -0.23 2.67
N VAL A 27 16.58 0.39 2.16
CA VAL A 27 16.54 1.73 1.58
C VAL A 27 15.60 1.81 0.37
N ILE A 28 15.69 0.86 -0.55
CA ILE A 28 14.84 0.87 -1.75
C ILE A 28 13.36 0.65 -1.38
N GLN A 29 13.08 -0.26 -0.44
CA GLN A 29 11.71 -0.47 0.05
C GLN A 29 11.15 0.77 0.75
N PHE A 30 11.97 1.46 1.55
CA PHE A 30 11.60 2.73 2.15
C PHE A 30 11.27 3.81 1.09
N ILE A 31 12.14 4.02 0.11
CA ILE A 31 11.92 4.98 -0.98
C ILE A 31 10.62 4.68 -1.72
N PHE A 32 10.37 3.40 -2.03
CA PHE A 32 9.13 2.97 -2.67
C PHE A 32 7.89 3.29 -1.83
N LYS A 33 7.90 3.00 -0.53
CA LYS A 33 6.77 3.33 0.36
C LYS A 33 6.59 4.85 0.49
N ALA A 34 7.67 5.63 0.48
CA ALA A 34 7.62 7.09 0.54
C ALA A 34 6.97 7.66 -0.72
N GLU A 35 7.35 7.16 -1.90
CA GLU A 35 6.74 7.53 -3.16
C GLU A 35 5.24 7.19 -3.21
N LEU A 36 4.86 6.00 -2.74
CA LEU A 36 3.44 5.62 -2.59
C LEU A 36 2.69 6.56 -1.64
N ALA A 37 3.31 6.98 -0.54
CA ALA A 37 2.71 7.93 0.41
C ALA A 37 2.47 9.32 -0.22
N VAL A 38 3.41 9.79 -1.05
CA VAL A 38 3.23 11.04 -1.81
C VAL A 38 2.11 10.90 -2.82
N LEU A 39 2.10 9.80 -3.59
CA LEU A 39 1.06 9.55 -4.59
C LEU A 39 -0.34 9.45 -3.98
N VAL A 40 -0.50 8.77 -2.83
CA VAL A 40 -1.83 8.59 -2.23
C VAL A 40 -2.33 9.92 -1.66
N SER A 41 -1.43 10.73 -1.11
CA SER A 41 -1.72 12.08 -0.63
C SER A 41 -2.14 12.99 -1.78
N LEU A 42 -1.42 12.94 -2.91
CA LEU A 42 -1.74 13.68 -4.12
C LEU A 42 -3.11 13.26 -4.68
N ASN A 43 -3.38 11.95 -4.75
CA ASN A 43 -4.67 11.43 -5.22
C ASN A 43 -5.81 11.89 -4.30
N PHE A 44 -5.62 11.81 -2.98
CA PHE A 44 -6.59 12.32 -2.01
C PHE A 44 -6.86 13.81 -2.19
N TYR A 45 -5.81 14.61 -2.37
CA TYR A 45 -5.91 16.05 -2.61
C TYR A 45 -6.64 16.38 -3.92
N LEU A 46 -6.29 15.72 -5.02
CA LEU A 46 -6.93 15.91 -6.32
C LEU A 46 -8.42 15.55 -6.25
N TRP A 47 -8.76 14.38 -5.68
CA TRP A 47 -10.14 13.96 -5.50
C TRP A 47 -10.93 14.97 -4.64
N TYR A 48 -10.34 15.41 -3.52
CA TYR A 48 -10.96 16.38 -2.62
C TYR A 48 -11.27 17.69 -3.34
N THR A 49 -10.30 18.24 -4.07
CA THR A 49 -10.45 19.53 -4.75
C THR A 49 -11.33 19.46 -6.00
N GLN A 50 -11.48 18.29 -6.63
CA GLN A 50 -12.29 18.10 -7.84
C GLN A 50 -13.74 17.78 -7.52
N PHE A 51 -13.99 16.92 -6.53
CA PHE A 51 -15.32 16.31 -6.38
C PHE A 51 -16.01 16.62 -5.06
N LYS A 52 -15.28 16.89 -3.96
CA LYS A 52 -15.94 17.08 -2.66
C LYS A 52 -16.79 18.36 -2.59
N ARG A 53 -16.42 19.42 -3.33
CA ARG A 53 -16.94 20.79 -3.09
C ARG A 53 -18.44 20.96 -3.38
N GLN A 54 -19.09 20.06 -4.14
CA GLN A 54 -20.45 20.27 -4.66
C GLN A 54 -21.38 19.04 -4.58
N ASN A 55 -20.97 17.99 -3.86
CA ASN A 55 -21.59 16.66 -4.00
C ASN A 55 -22.05 16.06 -2.68
N VAL A 56 -23.09 15.22 -2.75
CA VAL A 56 -23.77 14.61 -1.60
C VAL A 56 -23.23 13.20 -1.37
N TYR A 57 -23.08 12.79 -0.11
CA TYR A 57 -22.71 11.43 0.24
C TYR A 57 -23.95 10.52 0.32
N SER A 58 -23.83 9.31 -0.23
CA SER A 58 -24.78 8.21 -0.09
C SER A 58 -24.04 7.01 0.50
N ASP A 59 -24.64 6.29 1.45
CA ASP A 59 -24.02 5.12 2.11
C ASP A 59 -24.15 3.83 1.27
N LYS A 60 -23.99 3.92 -0.06
CA LYS A 60 -24.27 2.84 -1.03
C LYS A 60 -23.02 2.05 -1.44
N TYR A 61 -22.02 1.93 -0.56
CA TYR A 61 -20.83 1.11 -0.82
C TYR A 61 -20.94 -0.26 -0.15
N ASP A 62 -21.46 -1.24 -0.89
CA ASP A 62 -21.68 -2.61 -0.40
C ASP A 62 -20.37 -3.33 -0.01
N GLY A 63 -19.25 -2.94 -0.62
CA GLY A 63 -17.91 -3.51 -0.34
C GLY A 63 -17.25 -3.03 0.96
N LYS A 64 -17.86 -2.09 1.69
CA LYS A 64 -17.26 -1.42 2.85
C LYS A 64 -16.76 -2.35 3.95
N ILE A 65 -17.55 -3.39 4.27
CA ILE A 65 -17.20 -4.33 5.35
C ILE A 65 -15.98 -5.17 4.96
N ILE A 66 -15.95 -5.66 3.72
CA ILE A 66 -14.86 -6.50 3.20
C ILE A 66 -13.56 -5.69 3.12
N LEU A 67 -13.65 -4.45 2.66
CA LEU A 67 -12.52 -3.52 2.64
C LEU A 67 -11.99 -3.23 4.04
N LEU A 68 -12.86 -2.98 5.02
CA LEU A 68 -12.44 -2.71 6.40
C LEU A 68 -11.81 -3.94 7.06
N LEU A 69 -12.36 -5.14 6.84
CA LEU A 69 -11.81 -6.38 7.39
C LEU A 69 -10.41 -6.68 6.82
N SER A 70 -10.25 -6.55 5.51
CA SER A 70 -8.95 -6.74 4.85
C SER A 70 -7.94 -5.66 5.26
N THR A 71 -8.39 -4.41 5.43
CA THR A 71 -7.57 -3.31 5.99
C THR A 71 -7.10 -3.64 7.40
N ALA A 72 -7.97 -4.16 8.26
CA ALA A 72 -7.60 -4.53 9.63
C ALA A 72 -6.51 -5.62 9.65
N GLY A 73 -6.62 -6.64 8.80
CA GLY A 73 -5.58 -7.66 8.66
C GLY A 73 -4.25 -7.08 8.16
N MET A 74 -4.30 -6.17 7.19
CA MET A 74 -3.11 -5.46 6.69
C MET A 74 -2.43 -4.61 7.78
N LEU A 75 -3.22 -3.86 8.56
CA LEU A 75 -2.71 -3.06 9.67
C LEU A 75 -2.10 -3.94 10.76
N LEU A 76 -2.75 -5.06 11.09
CA LEU A 76 -2.24 -6.01 12.08
C LEU A 76 -0.88 -6.59 11.65
N TYR A 77 -0.77 -7.05 10.40
CA TYR A 77 0.50 -7.55 9.84
C TYR A 77 1.60 -6.49 9.88
N THR A 78 1.27 -5.26 9.47
CA THR A 78 2.22 -4.14 9.45
C THR A 78 2.66 -3.76 10.86
N THR A 79 1.76 -3.84 11.84
CA THR A 79 2.04 -3.54 13.25
C THR A 79 2.99 -4.56 13.87
N PHE A 80 2.86 -5.86 13.57
CA PHE A 80 3.85 -6.84 14.01
C PHE A 80 5.24 -6.53 13.45
N GLY A 81 5.34 -6.16 12.17
CA GLY A 81 6.61 -5.72 11.58
C GLY A 81 7.19 -4.47 12.25
N LEU A 82 6.33 -3.52 12.63
CA LEU A 82 6.74 -2.30 13.32
C LEU A 82 7.26 -2.60 14.73
N ILE A 83 6.56 -3.43 15.49
CA ILE A 83 6.99 -3.86 16.84
C ILE A 83 8.34 -4.58 16.76
N ALA A 84 8.52 -5.49 15.79
CA ALA A 84 9.80 -6.16 15.59
C ALA A 84 10.94 -5.18 15.31
N GLY A 85 10.72 -4.20 14.42
CA GLY A 85 11.70 -3.13 14.17
C GLY A 85 12.05 -2.37 15.44
N SER A 86 11.05 -1.94 16.22
CA SER A 86 11.26 -1.19 17.47
C SER A 86 12.01 -1.98 18.54
N VAL A 87 11.74 -3.28 18.69
CA VAL A 87 12.45 -4.14 19.66
C VAL A 87 13.93 -4.29 19.30
N ILE A 88 14.27 -4.33 18.02
CA ILE A 88 15.65 -4.47 17.56
C ILE A 88 16.40 -3.14 17.64
N ASP A 89 15.72 -2.03 17.35
CA ASP A 89 16.27 -0.67 17.51
C ASP A 89 16.65 -0.39 18.98
N ASP A 90 15.79 -0.79 19.93
CA ASP A 90 16.03 -0.66 21.37
C ASP A 90 17.24 -1.50 21.85
N ARG A 91 17.55 -2.60 21.17
CA ARG A 91 18.75 -3.43 21.43
C ARG A 91 20.04 -2.83 20.88
N GLY A 92 19.99 -1.64 20.28
CA GLY A 92 21.14 -0.95 19.69
C GLY A 92 21.61 -1.58 18.38
N LEU A 93 20.78 -2.41 17.74
CA LEU A 93 21.11 -3.16 16.55
C LEU A 93 20.65 -2.42 15.29
N SER A 94 21.58 -1.65 14.72
CA SER A 94 21.72 -1.39 13.29
C SER A 94 20.68 -0.50 12.58
N TYR A 95 21.18 0.36 11.67
CA TYR A 95 20.41 1.23 10.76
C TYR A 95 19.29 0.52 9.99
N ILE A 96 19.39 -0.80 9.83
CA ILE A 96 18.39 -1.65 9.15
C ILE A 96 17.04 -1.61 9.91
N ALA A 97 17.07 -1.60 11.25
CA ALA A 97 15.86 -1.53 12.07
C ALA A 97 15.13 -0.19 11.87
N THR A 98 15.88 0.91 11.80
CA THR A 98 15.32 2.25 11.54
C THR A 98 14.59 2.30 10.19
N PHE A 99 15.19 1.75 9.12
CA PHE A 99 14.53 1.70 7.81
C PHE A 99 13.28 0.82 7.81
N LEU A 100 13.30 -0.30 8.53
CA LEU A 100 12.12 -1.15 8.68
C LEU A 100 10.98 -0.39 9.39
N ILE A 101 11.26 0.25 10.52
CA ILE A 101 10.26 1.04 11.26
C ILE A 101 9.66 2.11 10.36
N LEU A 102 10.50 2.88 9.67
CA LEU A 102 10.07 3.97 8.81
C LEU A 102 9.23 3.48 7.63
N GLN A 103 9.62 2.35 7.02
CA GLN A 103 8.86 1.67 5.99
C GLN A 103 7.47 1.25 6.51
N LYS A 104 7.39 0.64 7.69
CA LYS A 104 6.12 0.19 8.28
C LYS A 104 5.21 1.36 8.66
N LEU A 105 5.77 2.47 9.16
CA LEU A 105 5.03 3.71 9.42
C LEU A 105 4.41 4.29 8.13
N LEU A 106 5.20 4.38 7.06
CA LEU A 106 4.69 4.82 5.76
C LEU A 106 3.63 3.88 5.20
N GLU A 107 3.80 2.57 5.38
CA GLU A 107 2.81 1.58 4.96
C GLU A 107 1.49 1.73 5.73
N LEU A 108 1.52 1.94 7.05
CA LEU A 108 0.34 2.25 7.84
C LEU A 108 -0.36 3.51 7.32
N PHE A 109 0.40 4.59 7.09
CA PHE A 109 -0.15 5.84 6.55
C PHE A 109 -0.82 5.62 5.19
N VAL A 110 -0.15 4.93 4.27
CA VAL A 110 -0.66 4.63 2.94
C VAL A 110 -1.96 3.84 3.03
N VAL A 111 -2.01 2.78 3.84
CA VAL A 111 -3.18 1.92 4.01
C VAL A 111 -4.37 2.72 4.55
N VAL A 112 -4.15 3.53 5.60
CA VAL A 112 -5.22 4.35 6.21
C VAL A 112 -5.75 5.41 5.25
N CYS A 113 -4.86 6.16 4.59
CA CYS A 113 -5.24 7.19 3.63
C CYS A 113 -5.96 6.60 2.42
N GLN A 114 -5.46 5.49 1.89
CA GLN A 114 -6.06 4.79 0.76
C GLN A 114 -7.45 4.26 1.08
N THR A 115 -7.59 3.51 2.17
CA THR A 115 -8.90 2.95 2.56
C THR A 115 -9.90 4.08 2.81
N SER A 116 -9.46 5.17 3.46
CA SER A 116 -10.30 6.36 3.67
C SER A 116 -10.72 7.02 2.35
N LEU A 117 -9.80 7.14 1.38
CA LEU A 117 -10.09 7.67 0.05
C LEU A 117 -11.13 6.82 -0.65
N ILE A 118 -10.96 5.49 -0.67
CA ILE A 118 -11.87 4.57 -1.34
C ILE A 118 -13.27 4.70 -0.76
N ILE A 119 -13.42 4.62 0.57
CA ILE A 119 -14.73 4.72 1.24
C ILE A 119 -15.40 6.06 0.91
N LYS A 120 -14.67 7.18 1.01
CA LYS A 120 -15.21 8.51 0.74
C LYS A 120 -15.59 8.67 -0.74
N ALA A 121 -14.74 8.22 -1.65
CA ALA A 121 -14.95 8.37 -3.10
C ALA A 121 -16.05 7.44 -3.63
N GLN A 122 -16.23 6.26 -3.05
CA GLN A 122 -17.33 5.34 -3.36
C GLN A 122 -18.67 5.89 -2.89
N ASN A 123 -18.71 6.45 -1.67
CA ASN A 123 -19.93 7.04 -1.11
C ASN A 123 -20.30 8.40 -1.71
N LEU A 124 -19.39 9.07 -2.42
CA LEU A 124 -19.70 10.37 -3.03
C LEU A 124 -20.57 10.20 -4.28
N HIS A 125 -21.75 10.80 -4.32
CA HIS A 125 -22.57 10.88 -5.52
C HIS A 125 -22.25 12.19 -6.26
N VAL A 126 -21.71 12.09 -7.48
CA VAL A 126 -21.28 13.26 -8.24
C VAL A 126 -22.42 13.78 -9.10
N GLN A 127 -22.88 14.99 -8.81
CA GLN A 127 -23.92 15.71 -9.55
C GLN A 127 -23.35 16.83 -10.41
N ASN A 128 -22.29 17.51 -9.93
CA ASN A 128 -21.64 18.60 -10.65
C ASN A 128 -20.12 18.44 -10.64
N LEU A 129 -19.50 18.70 -11.80
CA LEU A 129 -18.06 18.80 -11.97
C LEU A 129 -17.63 20.24 -11.73
N ASN A 130 -16.48 20.43 -11.07
CA ASN A 130 -15.86 21.75 -11.04
C ASN A 130 -15.39 22.10 -12.46
N PRO A 131 -15.89 23.18 -13.10
CA PRO A 131 -15.62 23.48 -14.50
C PRO A 131 -14.19 23.99 -14.77
N GLU A 132 -13.36 24.16 -13.74
CA GLU A 132 -11.99 24.63 -13.93
C GLU A 132 -11.12 23.57 -14.62
N PRO A 133 -10.42 23.92 -15.71
CA PRO A 133 -9.52 23.01 -16.39
C PRO A 133 -8.38 22.62 -15.44
N LYS A 134 -8.30 21.34 -15.09
CA LYS A 134 -7.20 20.80 -14.29
C LYS A 134 -6.29 19.96 -15.19
N TYR A 135 -4.98 20.24 -15.08
CA TYR A 135 -3.94 19.54 -15.81
C TYR A 135 -3.89 18.02 -15.53
N ILE A 136 -4.30 17.60 -14.32
CA ILE A 136 -4.36 16.19 -13.91
C ILE A 136 -5.75 15.89 -13.35
N SER A 137 -6.43 14.92 -13.94
CA SER A 137 -7.75 14.45 -13.53
C SER A 137 -7.63 13.26 -12.56
N ALA A 138 -8.46 13.21 -11.52
CA ALA A 138 -8.33 12.19 -10.48
C ALA A 138 -8.70 10.78 -10.96
N ASP A 139 -9.51 10.65 -12.01
CA ASP A 139 -9.82 9.37 -12.67
C ASP A 139 -8.53 8.69 -13.18
N LYS A 140 -7.63 9.44 -13.81
CA LYS A 140 -6.32 8.92 -14.26
C LYS A 140 -5.46 8.48 -13.08
N MET A 141 -5.54 9.18 -11.94
CA MET A 141 -4.86 8.78 -10.72
C MET A 141 -5.46 7.48 -10.15
N PHE A 142 -6.79 7.31 -10.15
CA PHE A 142 -7.41 6.04 -9.76
C PHE A 142 -6.97 4.88 -10.65
N TYR A 143 -6.89 5.08 -11.97
CA TYR A 143 -6.37 4.07 -12.89
C TYR A 143 -4.89 3.72 -12.62
N MET A 144 -4.04 4.72 -12.37
CA MET A 144 -2.64 4.50 -11.99
C MET A 144 -2.53 3.69 -10.69
N PHE A 145 -3.35 3.99 -9.68
CA PHE A 145 -3.40 3.25 -8.43
C PHE A 145 -3.86 1.81 -8.60
N PHE A 146 -4.85 1.56 -9.46
CA PHE A 146 -5.25 0.22 -9.86
C PHE A 146 -4.05 -0.57 -10.40
N LEU A 147 -3.31 0.00 -11.37
CA LEU A 147 -2.14 -0.68 -11.96
C LEU A 147 -1.05 -0.98 -10.91
N ILE A 148 -0.72 0.00 -10.07
CA ILE A 148 0.27 -0.17 -9.00
C ILE A 148 -0.14 -1.30 -8.06
N ARG A 149 -1.40 -1.33 -7.64
CA ARG A 149 -1.91 -2.35 -6.70
C ARG A 149 -1.92 -3.74 -7.31
N VAL A 150 -2.28 -3.88 -8.59
CA VAL A 150 -2.18 -5.17 -9.30
C VAL A 150 -0.73 -5.62 -9.41
N ILE A 151 0.19 -4.75 -9.79
CA ILE A 151 1.63 -5.09 -9.90
C ILE A 151 2.17 -5.53 -8.54
N MET A 152 1.86 -4.80 -7.47
CA MET A 152 2.26 -5.18 -6.11
C MET A 152 1.66 -6.52 -5.70
N TRP A 153 0.37 -6.74 -5.95
CA TRP A 153 -0.29 -8.00 -5.64
C TRP A 153 0.36 -9.18 -6.36
N VAL A 154 0.64 -9.05 -7.66
CA VAL A 154 1.32 -10.10 -8.43
C VAL A 154 2.76 -10.30 -7.93
N ALA A 155 3.53 -9.22 -7.78
CA ALA A 155 4.91 -9.32 -7.33
C ALA A 155 5.00 -9.98 -5.95
N ASP A 156 4.19 -9.55 -4.99
CA ASP A 156 4.24 -10.10 -3.65
C ASP A 156 3.70 -11.54 -3.62
N SER A 157 2.58 -11.83 -4.30
CA SER A 157 2.00 -13.19 -4.31
C SER A 157 2.96 -14.25 -4.84
N TYR A 158 3.76 -13.94 -5.86
CA TYR A 158 4.64 -14.91 -6.53
C TYR A 158 6.11 -14.82 -6.10
N ILE A 159 6.60 -13.63 -5.75
CA ILE A 159 8.02 -13.38 -5.44
C ILE A 159 8.22 -13.10 -3.95
N GLY A 160 7.26 -12.42 -3.31
CA GLY A 160 7.37 -11.90 -1.95
C GLY A 160 7.62 -12.95 -0.86
N LYS A 161 7.11 -14.18 -1.03
CA LYS A 161 7.39 -15.30 -0.10
C LYS A 161 8.87 -15.68 0.00
N ASN A 162 9.64 -15.46 -1.08
CA ASN A 162 11.09 -15.68 -1.06
C ASN A 162 11.82 -14.47 -0.45
N THR A 163 11.33 -13.25 -0.68
CA THR A 163 11.90 -12.01 -0.12
C THR A 163 11.73 -11.90 1.40
N GLN A 164 10.63 -12.39 1.97
CA GLN A 164 10.43 -12.42 3.42
C GLN A 164 11.44 -13.31 4.16
N LYS A 165 12.11 -14.24 3.48
CA LYS A 165 13.23 -14.99 4.06
C LYS A 165 14.52 -14.16 4.18
N ILE A 166 14.57 -12.98 3.53
CA ILE A 166 15.78 -12.15 3.38
C ILE A 166 15.87 -11.08 4.46
N MET A 167 14.76 -10.66 5.08
CA MET A 167 14.75 -9.80 6.28
C MET A 167 14.43 -10.66 7.52
N PRO A 168 15.44 -11.13 8.27
CA PRO A 168 15.25 -12.04 9.40
C PRO A 168 14.75 -11.34 10.68
N ILE A 169 14.52 -10.03 10.66
CA ILE A 169 14.29 -9.21 11.87
C ILE A 169 13.05 -9.69 12.63
N GLU A 170 11.92 -9.88 11.94
CA GLU A 170 10.70 -10.37 12.59
C GLU A 170 10.87 -11.80 13.13
N THR A 171 11.68 -12.62 12.46
CA THR A 171 11.99 -13.98 12.91
C THR A 171 12.91 -13.99 14.13
N GLU A 172 13.86 -13.06 14.20
CA GLU A 172 14.75 -12.88 15.35
C GLU A 172 13.98 -12.41 16.60
N VAL A 173 12.96 -11.56 16.42
CA VAL A 173 12.16 -11.05 17.54
C VAL A 173 11.12 -12.06 18.03
N TYR A 174 10.36 -12.66 17.11
CA TYR A 174 9.23 -13.53 17.48
C TYR A 174 9.60 -15.02 17.53
N GLY A 175 10.72 -15.41 16.94
CA GLY A 175 11.10 -16.80 16.72
C GLY A 175 10.40 -17.42 15.50
N ASP A 176 11.06 -18.39 14.86
CA ASP A 176 10.62 -19.03 13.62
C ASP A 176 9.17 -19.52 13.66
N LYS A 177 8.77 -20.19 14.74
CA LYS A 177 7.46 -20.83 14.84
C LYS A 177 6.31 -19.82 14.92
N TYR A 178 6.49 -18.76 15.72
CA TYR A 178 5.45 -17.73 15.89
C TYR A 178 5.37 -16.86 14.65
N TRP A 179 6.51 -16.40 14.12
CA TRP A 179 6.52 -15.58 12.92
C TRP A 179 5.93 -16.33 11.71
N LYS A 180 6.29 -17.61 11.54
CA LYS A 180 5.68 -18.45 10.49
C LYS A 180 4.16 -18.54 10.64
N THR A 181 3.65 -18.73 11.86
CA THR A 181 2.20 -18.80 12.10
C THR A 181 1.51 -17.47 11.76
N ILE A 182 2.09 -16.34 12.17
CA ILE A 182 1.58 -15.00 11.83
C ILE A 182 1.57 -14.82 10.31
N ASN A 183 2.66 -15.19 9.64
CA ASN A 183 2.78 -15.04 8.19
C ASN A 183 1.77 -15.93 7.45
N ASP A 184 1.63 -17.19 7.85
CA ASP A 184 0.69 -18.14 7.22
C ASP A 184 -0.77 -17.67 7.37
N MET A 185 -1.12 -16.97 8.46
CA MET A 185 -2.47 -16.42 8.68
C MET A 185 -2.69 -15.06 8.01
N LEU A 186 -1.79 -14.11 8.21
CA LEU A 186 -2.01 -12.72 7.83
C LEU A 186 -1.54 -12.40 6.41
N TYR A 187 -0.51 -13.07 5.90
CA TYR A 187 0.00 -12.80 4.56
C TYR A 187 -1.06 -12.98 3.46
N PRO A 188 -1.88 -14.05 3.45
CA PRO A 188 -2.98 -14.17 2.50
C PRO A 188 -3.99 -13.01 2.60
N VAL A 189 -4.24 -12.51 3.81
CA VAL A 189 -5.12 -11.35 4.04
C VAL A 189 -4.52 -10.07 3.46
N THR A 190 -3.20 -9.87 3.58
CA THR A 190 -2.51 -8.73 2.95
C THR A 190 -2.59 -8.79 1.42
N MET A 191 -2.43 -9.97 0.82
CA MET A 191 -2.59 -10.16 -0.62
C MET A 191 -4.03 -9.89 -1.06
N PHE A 192 -5.00 -10.36 -0.27
CA PHE A 192 -6.40 -10.08 -0.51
C PHE A 192 -6.72 -8.58 -0.42
N TYR A 193 -6.14 -7.84 0.53
CA TYR A 193 -6.27 -6.38 0.61
C TYR A 193 -5.74 -5.67 -0.65
N LEU A 194 -4.55 -6.05 -1.14
CA LEU A 194 -3.97 -5.48 -2.36
C LEU A 194 -4.86 -5.74 -3.57
N PHE A 195 -5.36 -6.96 -3.72
CA PHE A 195 -6.28 -7.34 -4.78
C PHE A 195 -7.60 -6.58 -4.68
N HIS A 196 -8.24 -6.57 -3.52
CA HIS A 196 -9.53 -5.93 -3.32
C HIS A 196 -9.47 -4.42 -3.56
N THR A 197 -8.47 -3.74 -3.00
CA THR A 197 -8.28 -2.30 -3.24
C THR A 197 -7.96 -1.96 -4.69
N SER A 198 -7.33 -2.87 -5.44
CA SER A 198 -7.15 -2.68 -6.89
C SER A 198 -8.50 -2.64 -7.61
N ILE A 199 -9.41 -3.56 -7.29
CA ILE A 199 -10.76 -3.59 -7.87
C ILE A 199 -11.52 -2.32 -7.50
N ASP A 200 -11.46 -1.88 -6.24
CA ASP A 200 -12.12 -0.65 -5.80
C ASP A 200 -11.61 0.57 -6.58
N PHE A 201 -10.30 0.68 -6.81
CA PHE A 201 -9.74 1.76 -7.63
C PHE A 201 -10.17 1.70 -9.08
N TYR A 202 -10.29 0.51 -9.67
CA TYR A 202 -10.81 0.37 -11.02
C TYR A 202 -12.28 0.81 -11.12
N GLN A 203 -13.10 0.44 -10.13
CA GLN A 203 -14.49 0.89 -10.04
C GLN A 203 -14.58 2.41 -9.89
N LEU A 204 -13.73 3.02 -9.05
CA LEU A 204 -13.63 4.46 -8.93
C LEU A 204 -13.24 5.10 -10.27
N TYR A 205 -12.20 4.60 -10.93
CA TYR A 205 -11.84 5.08 -12.26
C TYR A 205 -13.04 5.06 -13.22
N LYS A 206 -13.77 3.94 -13.32
CA LYS A 206 -14.96 3.86 -14.17
C LYS A 206 -16.08 4.82 -13.76
N LYS A 207 -16.29 5.01 -12.46
CA LYS A 207 -17.27 5.95 -11.92
C LYS A 207 -16.96 7.40 -12.28
N TYR A 208 -15.68 7.80 -12.24
CA TYR A 208 -15.27 9.18 -12.50
C TYR A 208 -14.92 9.46 -13.97
N GLU A 209 -14.52 8.44 -14.74
CA GLU A 209 -14.29 8.52 -16.20
C GLU A 209 -15.56 8.93 -16.93
N GLY A 210 -16.70 8.30 -16.59
CA GLY A 210 -17.98 8.58 -17.23
C GLY A 210 -18.55 9.99 -16.97
N LEU A 211 -17.89 10.79 -16.13
CA LEU A 211 -18.26 12.19 -15.90
C LEU A 211 -17.59 13.14 -16.92
N TYR A 212 -16.50 12.73 -17.56
CA TYR A 212 -15.78 13.56 -18.53
C TYR A 212 -16.21 13.32 -20.00
N THR A 213 -17.11 12.35 -20.23
CA THR A 213 -17.76 12.06 -21.51
C THR A 213 -19.17 12.62 -21.54
#